data_AF-A0A979HLB1-F1
#
_entry.id   AF-A0A979HLB1-F1
#
_cell.length_a   1.000
_cell.length_b   1.000
_cell.length_c   1.000
_cell.angle_alpha   90.00
_cell.angle_beta   90.00
_cell.angle_gamma   90.00
#
_symmetry.space_group_name_H-M   'P 1'
#
loop_
_entity.id
_entity.type
_entity.pdbx_description
1 polymer ?
#
loop_
_entity_poly.entity_id
_entity_poly.type
_entity_poly.pdbx_seq_one_letter_code
_entity_poly.pdbx_strand_id
1 'polypeptide(L)'
;MLRRQPRLPAAPSPPLAVLRRAFRSEAALEAIRSHLHSPPSKSTSTSSDADGDDKAAPASLALYNYPTFAGAYAALAARLFHQRVRRRLLVLPFSSVVPFRAEDFKDAGFQTCYLLDFIGPKKFAFELARFIPSVKAFDHRQSTLARIPKLGQCPNNVELHIDISIGSARSVFDYFSKELAGTKSDSRMWENLLEQEHVERVSNVLECIEDADLRRYQLPNTKEFQTALRDERAKLNCVTNPHVFEQLLQLDVGDLLTREKSRVRGLLQSAGAFIQKPFRIQLGRGSYGECLAIRADGQTQLSHEIALELSQRSAAAGLRPIGAVVFMQRGVLKVCLRTTDSTVNTSEIAKAYGGGGKRSSSSFTLRMDEFNIWTSVNS
;
A
#
# COMPACT_ATOMS: atom_id res chain seq x y z
N MET A 1 51.90 12.07 26.42
CA MET A 1 50.63 11.33 26.59
C MET A 1 49.73 11.62 25.39
N LEU A 2 49.58 10.65 24.47
CA LEU A 2 48.72 10.79 23.29
C LEU A 2 47.25 10.75 23.73
N ARG A 3 46.59 11.92 23.69
CA ARG A 3 45.14 12.07 23.97
C ARG A 3 44.35 11.25 22.94
N ARG A 4 43.80 10.10 23.36
CA ARG A 4 42.82 9.35 22.57
C ARG A 4 41.57 10.22 22.41
N GLN A 5 41.25 10.62 21.19
CA GLN A 5 39.96 11.23 20.87
C GLN A 5 38.83 10.23 21.20
N PRO A 6 37.69 10.70 21.75
CA PRO A 6 36.57 9.83 22.06
C PRO A 6 35.94 9.33 20.76
N ARG A 7 35.83 8.00 20.61
CA ARG A 7 35.00 7.41 19.56
C ARG A 7 33.54 7.77 19.86
N LEU A 8 32.95 8.63 19.02
CA LEU A 8 31.51 8.84 19.01
C LEU A 8 30.82 7.48 18.82
N PRO A 9 29.80 7.13 19.62
CA PRO A 9 29.10 5.87 19.48
C PRO A 9 28.38 5.85 18.12
N ALA A 10 28.63 4.78 17.35
CA ALA A 10 27.92 4.54 16.11
C ALA A 10 26.41 4.47 16.41
N ALA A 11 25.61 5.27 15.69
CA ALA A 11 24.17 5.24 15.84
C ALA A 11 23.65 3.81 15.60
N PRO A 12 22.71 3.31 16.42
CA PRO A 12 22.21 1.94 16.30
C PRO A 12 21.57 1.73 14.92
N SER A 13 21.98 0.67 14.25
CA SER A 13 21.44 0.26 12.96
C SER A 13 19.94 -0.05 13.11
N PRO A 14 19.08 0.41 12.20
CA PRO A 14 17.65 0.11 12.28
C PRO A 14 17.40 -1.41 12.14
N PRO A 15 16.34 -1.95 12.77
CA PRO A 15 16.00 -3.37 12.71
C PRO A 15 15.86 -3.88 11.26
N LEU A 16 16.19 -5.15 11.00
CA LEU A 16 16.06 -5.79 9.67
C LEU A 16 14.68 -5.60 9.01
N ALA A 17 13.61 -5.55 9.79
CA ALA A 17 12.26 -5.29 9.29
C ALA A 17 12.07 -3.86 8.76
N VAL A 18 12.79 -2.89 9.34
CA VAL A 18 12.83 -1.48 8.88
C VAL A 18 13.65 -1.38 7.60
N LEU A 19 14.77 -2.11 7.50
CA LEU A 19 15.60 -2.15 6.29
C LEU A 19 14.85 -2.69 5.07
N ARG A 20 13.95 -3.67 5.23
CA ARG A 20 13.11 -4.20 4.12
C ARG A 20 12.17 -3.19 3.49
N ARG A 21 11.87 -2.07 4.17
CA ARG A 21 11.01 -0.99 3.67
C ARG A 21 11.79 0.26 3.28
N ALA A 22 13.10 0.27 3.52
CA ALA A 22 13.97 1.38 3.18
C ALA A 22 14.34 1.28 1.69
N PHE A 23 14.00 2.31 0.93
CA PHE A 23 14.36 2.39 -0.49
C PHE A 23 15.69 3.12 -0.72
N ARG A 24 16.14 3.91 0.26
CA ARG A 24 17.48 4.50 0.25
C ARG A 24 18.52 3.44 0.64
N SER A 25 18.89 2.60 -0.33
CA SER A 25 19.94 1.58 -0.22
C SER A 25 21.15 1.95 -1.11
N GLU A 26 22.31 1.33 -0.89
CA GLU A 26 23.48 1.54 -1.77
C GLU A 26 23.16 1.19 -3.24
N ALA A 27 22.36 0.14 -3.49
CA ALA A 27 21.93 -0.22 -4.84
C ALA A 27 21.05 0.86 -5.48
N ALA A 28 20.16 1.48 -4.71
CA ALA A 28 19.34 2.58 -5.21
C ALA A 28 20.16 3.84 -5.49
N LEU A 29 21.12 4.15 -4.62
CA LEU A 29 22.07 5.27 -4.83
C LEU A 29 22.94 5.03 -6.06
N GLU A 30 23.38 3.79 -6.29
CA GLU A 30 24.13 3.43 -7.48
C GLU A 30 23.29 3.56 -8.75
N ALA A 31 22.03 3.11 -8.73
CA ALA A 31 21.11 3.31 -9.84
C ALA A 31 20.89 4.80 -10.16
N ILE A 32 20.82 5.67 -9.13
CA ILE A 32 20.72 7.12 -9.30
C ILE A 32 21.97 7.69 -9.99
N ARG A 33 23.18 7.25 -9.61
CA ARG A 33 24.45 7.72 -10.19
C ARG A 33 24.70 7.17 -11.60
N SER A 34 24.33 5.93 -11.86
CA SER A 34 24.60 5.24 -13.13
C SER A 34 23.61 5.58 -14.25
N HIS A 35 22.43 6.11 -13.92
CA HIS A 35 21.38 6.39 -14.92
C HIS A 35 21.80 7.41 -16.00
N LEU A 36 22.67 8.36 -15.66
CA LEU A 36 23.27 9.29 -16.64
C LEU A 36 24.16 8.58 -17.67
N HIS A 37 24.93 7.59 -17.21
CA HIS A 37 25.97 6.93 -18.00
C HIS A 37 25.43 5.79 -18.87
N SER A 38 24.15 5.42 -18.71
CA SER A 38 23.54 4.35 -19.48
C SER A 38 23.10 4.87 -20.87
N PRO A 39 23.53 4.28 -22.00
CA PRO A 39 22.99 4.63 -23.31
C PRO A 39 21.49 4.26 -23.40
N PRO A 40 20.70 4.91 -24.28
CA PRO A 40 19.30 4.55 -24.43
C PRO A 40 19.20 3.10 -24.94
N SER A 41 18.28 2.32 -24.39
CA SER A 41 18.00 0.97 -24.90
C SER A 41 17.66 1.05 -26.40
N LYS A 42 18.54 0.51 -27.25
CA LYS A 42 18.30 0.34 -28.68
C LYS A 42 17.18 -0.69 -28.86
N SER A 43 15.93 -0.25 -28.93
CA SER A 43 14.90 -1.02 -29.61
C SER A 43 15.25 -1.03 -31.10
N THR A 44 15.45 -2.23 -31.65
CA THR A 44 15.73 -2.54 -33.05
C THR A 44 14.98 -1.65 -34.05
N SER A 45 15.68 -0.66 -34.63
CA SER A 45 15.37 -0.12 -35.95
C SER A 45 16.66 0.39 -36.57
N THR A 46 17.14 -0.35 -37.56
CA THR A 46 18.20 0.02 -38.50
C THR A 46 17.77 1.21 -39.35
N SER A 47 18.42 2.35 -39.16
CA SER A 47 18.59 3.35 -40.21
C SER A 47 19.81 4.20 -39.86
N SER A 48 20.82 4.07 -40.73
CA SER A 48 21.91 5.02 -40.93
C SER A 48 21.36 6.43 -41.11
N ASP A 49 21.92 7.40 -40.38
CA ASP A 49 22.52 8.61 -40.96
C ASP A 49 22.98 9.58 -39.86
N ALA A 50 24.19 10.09 -40.11
CA ALA A 50 24.74 11.40 -39.73
C ALA A 50 25.01 11.75 -38.26
N ASP A 51 26.31 12.02 -38.02
CA ASP A 51 26.90 12.97 -37.08
C ASP A 51 25.92 13.90 -36.34
N GLY A 52 25.80 13.66 -35.05
CA GLY A 52 25.25 14.60 -34.10
C GLY A 52 25.80 14.24 -32.73
N ASP A 53 26.61 15.13 -32.17
CA ASP A 53 27.07 15.15 -30.79
C ASP A 53 26.03 14.48 -29.87
N ASP A 54 26.35 13.27 -29.40
CA ASP A 54 25.45 12.29 -28.78
C ASP A 54 25.09 12.76 -27.35
N LYS A 55 24.53 13.98 -27.25
CA LYS A 55 24.01 14.56 -26.01
C LYS A 55 22.82 13.72 -25.62
N ALA A 56 23.07 12.77 -24.73
CA ALA A 56 22.06 11.96 -24.09
C ALA A 56 20.83 12.82 -23.76
N ALA A 57 19.68 12.45 -24.35
CA ALA A 57 18.42 13.15 -24.12
C ALA A 57 18.19 13.35 -22.61
N PRO A 58 17.66 14.52 -22.20
CA PRO A 58 17.53 14.88 -20.79
C PRO A 58 16.76 13.81 -20.02
N ALA A 59 17.34 13.34 -18.91
CA ALA A 59 16.74 12.32 -18.07
C ALA A 59 15.79 12.93 -17.03
N SER A 60 14.66 12.26 -16.84
CA SER A 60 13.68 12.57 -15.79
C SER A 60 13.76 11.54 -14.66
N LEU A 61 13.35 11.96 -13.47
CA LEU A 61 13.14 11.12 -12.29
C LEU A 61 11.67 11.12 -11.92
N ALA A 62 11.10 9.96 -11.60
CA ALA A 62 9.80 9.82 -10.96
C ALA A 62 9.94 9.08 -9.63
N LEU A 63 9.64 9.78 -8.53
CA LEU A 63 9.51 9.19 -7.21
C LEU A 63 8.02 9.00 -6.92
N TYR A 64 7.58 7.79 -6.54
CA TYR A 64 6.18 7.55 -6.19
C TYR A 64 6.00 7.09 -4.75
N ASN A 65 4.92 7.56 -4.12
CA ASN A 65 4.60 7.21 -2.75
C ASN A 65 4.31 5.70 -2.62
N TYR A 66 5.18 4.96 -1.97
CA TYR A 66 5.03 3.53 -1.71
C TYR A 66 4.52 3.27 -0.28
N PRO A 67 3.58 2.32 -0.06
CA PRO A 67 2.98 1.38 -1.03
C PRO A 67 1.58 1.81 -1.50
N THR A 68 1.40 3.02 -2.05
CA THR A 68 0.07 3.47 -2.50
C THR A 68 -0.17 3.08 -3.96
N PHE A 69 -1.40 2.68 -4.26
CA PHE A 69 -1.80 2.46 -5.66
C PHE A 69 -1.89 3.78 -6.41
N ALA A 70 -2.30 4.88 -5.77
CA ALA A 70 -2.28 6.20 -6.38
C ALA A 70 -0.87 6.59 -6.87
N GLY A 71 0.17 6.39 -6.04
CA GLY A 71 1.55 6.61 -6.45
C GLY A 71 1.98 5.68 -7.59
N ALA A 72 1.66 4.39 -7.51
CA ALA A 72 2.03 3.40 -8.52
C ALA A 72 1.37 3.67 -9.89
N TYR A 73 0.08 4.03 -9.92
CA TYR A 73 -0.62 4.40 -11.15
C TYR A 73 -0.17 5.76 -11.69
N ALA A 74 0.16 6.73 -10.83
CA ALA A 74 0.80 7.96 -11.27
C ALA A 74 2.18 7.68 -11.91
N ALA A 75 2.95 6.73 -11.36
CA ALA A 75 4.23 6.32 -11.94
C ALA A 75 4.05 5.61 -13.29
N LEU A 76 2.99 4.80 -13.44
CA LEU A 76 2.60 4.21 -14.71
C LEU A 76 2.33 5.30 -15.77
N ALA A 77 1.55 6.34 -15.43
CA ALA A 77 1.28 7.45 -16.34
C ALA A 77 2.57 8.16 -16.79
N ALA A 78 3.48 8.44 -15.86
CA ALA A 78 4.78 9.04 -16.18
C ALA A 78 5.60 8.16 -17.14
N ARG A 79 5.63 6.84 -16.89
CA ARG A 79 6.33 5.86 -17.74
C ARG A 79 5.75 5.81 -19.15
N LEU A 80 4.43 5.71 -19.28
CA LEU A 80 3.74 5.65 -20.57
C LEU A 80 4.01 6.91 -21.42
N PHE A 81 4.05 8.08 -20.77
CA PHE A 81 4.35 9.34 -21.45
C PHE A 81 5.80 9.36 -21.95
N HIS A 82 6.76 9.07 -21.08
CA HIS A 82 8.19 9.10 -21.43
C HIS A 82 8.54 8.05 -22.50
N GLN A 83 7.87 6.89 -22.50
CA GLN A 83 7.97 5.90 -23.57
C GLN A 83 7.50 6.47 -24.93
N ARG A 84 6.34 7.15 -24.96
CA ARG A 84 5.79 7.74 -26.19
C ARG A 84 6.65 8.86 -26.76
N VAL A 85 7.15 9.75 -25.89
CA VAL A 85 8.02 10.86 -26.31
C VAL A 85 9.50 10.47 -26.41
N ARG A 86 9.83 9.18 -26.23
CA ARG A 86 11.19 8.61 -26.28
C ARG A 86 12.20 9.35 -25.38
N ARG A 87 11.77 9.76 -24.19
CA ARG A 87 12.63 10.40 -23.18
C ARG A 87 12.98 9.42 -22.07
N ARG A 88 14.17 9.58 -21.48
CA ARG A 88 14.64 8.71 -20.39
C ARG A 88 13.91 9.04 -19.09
N LEU A 89 13.50 8.00 -18.36
CA LEU A 89 12.85 8.12 -17.06
C LEU A 89 13.40 7.05 -16.11
N LEU A 90 13.92 7.48 -14.96
CA LEU A 90 14.16 6.61 -13.82
C LEU A 90 12.94 6.65 -12.89
N VAL A 91 12.36 5.49 -12.58
CA VAL A 91 11.24 5.39 -11.64
C VAL A 91 11.71 4.68 -10.37
N LEU A 92 11.52 5.31 -9.20
CA LEU A 92 11.88 4.73 -7.91
C LEU A 92 10.72 4.86 -6.91
N PRO A 93 10.50 3.83 -6.05
CA PRO A 93 9.58 3.93 -4.94
C PRO A 93 10.15 4.88 -3.88
N PHE A 94 9.28 5.66 -3.25
CA PHE A 94 9.59 6.50 -2.11
C PHE A 94 8.83 6.04 -0.88
N SER A 95 9.53 5.86 0.25
CA SER A 95 8.90 5.60 1.55
C SER A 95 9.37 6.62 2.57
N SER A 96 8.50 6.93 3.53
CA SER A 96 8.87 7.65 4.74
C SER A 96 9.75 6.83 5.68
N VAL A 97 9.87 5.52 5.45
CA VAL A 97 10.80 4.63 6.16
C VAL A 97 12.19 4.76 5.54
N VAL A 98 13.07 5.54 6.17
CA VAL A 98 14.41 5.90 5.65
C VAL A 98 14.32 6.53 4.24
N PRO A 99 13.79 7.76 4.15
CA PRO A 99 13.56 8.42 2.87
C PRO A 99 14.88 8.80 2.19
N PHE A 100 14.85 8.96 0.86
CA PHE A 100 15.90 9.64 0.12
C PHE A 100 16.10 11.07 0.65
N ARG A 101 17.34 11.53 0.61
CA ARG A 101 17.74 12.91 0.89
C ARG A 101 17.84 13.67 -0.43
N ALA A 102 17.63 14.98 -0.41
CA ALA A 102 17.76 15.76 -1.63
C ALA A 102 19.20 15.69 -2.20
N GLU A 103 20.20 15.59 -1.32
CA GLU A 103 21.61 15.46 -1.67
C GLU A 103 21.94 14.17 -2.42
N ASP A 104 21.10 13.13 -2.30
CA ASP A 104 21.30 11.88 -3.04
C ASP A 104 21.20 12.09 -4.57
N PHE A 105 20.61 13.22 -5.00
CA PHE A 105 20.37 13.56 -6.40
C PHE A 105 21.23 14.72 -6.92
N LYS A 106 22.13 15.28 -6.09
CA LYS A 106 22.90 16.49 -6.43
C LYS A 106 23.69 16.36 -7.74
N ASP A 107 24.33 15.21 -7.94
CA ASP A 107 25.19 14.96 -9.10
C ASP A 107 24.55 13.99 -10.11
N ALA A 108 23.23 13.76 -9.98
CA ALA A 108 22.50 12.79 -10.80
C ALA A 108 22.00 13.36 -12.15
N GLY A 109 22.13 14.68 -12.38
CA GLY A 109 21.90 15.33 -13.68
C GLY A 109 20.48 15.24 -14.24
N PHE A 110 19.47 14.89 -13.42
CA PHE A 110 18.07 14.91 -13.83
C PHE A 110 17.62 16.33 -14.17
N GLN A 111 16.89 16.50 -15.27
CA GLN A 111 16.29 17.78 -15.65
C GLN A 111 14.94 18.01 -14.97
N THR A 112 14.16 16.94 -14.82
CA THR A 112 12.83 16.99 -14.23
C THR A 112 12.68 15.91 -13.17
N CYS A 113 12.09 16.25 -12.02
CA CYS A 113 11.67 15.30 -11.00
C CYS A 113 10.17 15.39 -10.77
N TYR A 114 9.48 14.25 -10.91
CA TYR A 114 8.07 14.09 -10.57
C TYR A 114 7.96 13.44 -9.18
N LEU A 115 7.27 14.11 -8.25
CA LEU A 115 6.87 13.53 -6.97
C LEU A 115 5.40 13.13 -7.04
N LEU A 116 5.13 11.83 -7.00
CA LEU A 116 3.85 11.25 -7.38
C LEU A 116 3.10 10.72 -6.16
N ASP A 117 1.94 11.32 -5.85
CA ASP A 117 1.14 11.07 -4.65
C ASP A 117 1.80 11.54 -3.32
N PHE A 118 2.68 12.55 -3.39
CA PHE A 118 3.29 13.24 -2.24
C PHE A 118 4.13 14.46 -2.63
N ILE A 119 4.43 15.33 -1.66
CA ILE A 119 5.41 16.45 -1.79
C ILE A 119 6.70 16.24 -0.97
N GLY A 120 6.85 15.05 -0.36
CA GLY A 120 7.98 14.72 0.51
C GLY A 120 7.86 15.21 1.95
N PRO A 121 8.73 14.72 2.87
CA PRO A 121 8.80 15.20 4.24
C PRO A 121 9.39 16.61 4.31
N LYS A 122 8.96 17.41 5.30
CA LYS A 122 9.48 18.78 5.51
C LYS A 122 9.45 19.58 4.18
N LYS A 123 10.60 20.09 3.73
CA LYS A 123 10.80 20.86 2.51
C LYS A 123 11.44 20.03 1.37
N PHE A 124 11.34 18.70 1.39
CA PHE A 124 12.05 17.83 0.44
C PHE A 124 11.90 18.23 -1.03
N ALA A 125 10.69 18.54 -1.51
CA ALA A 125 10.48 19.05 -2.87
C ALA A 125 11.27 20.35 -3.16
N PHE A 126 11.37 21.25 -2.17
CA PHE A 126 12.09 22.51 -2.31
C PHE A 126 13.61 22.31 -2.22
N GLU A 127 14.06 21.31 -1.45
CA GLU A 127 15.47 20.93 -1.37
C GLU A 127 15.94 20.29 -2.68
N LEU A 128 15.11 19.45 -3.31
CA LEU A 128 15.39 18.90 -4.65
C LEU A 128 15.58 20.00 -5.70
N ALA A 129 14.81 21.09 -5.59
CA ALA A 129 14.86 22.22 -6.52
C ALA A 129 16.21 22.96 -6.53
N ARG A 130 17.09 22.68 -5.56
CA ARG A 130 18.48 23.18 -5.54
C ARG A 130 19.39 22.46 -6.53
N PHE A 131 18.99 21.27 -6.96
CA PHE A 131 19.80 20.35 -7.76
C PHE A 131 19.11 19.96 -9.07
N ILE A 132 17.78 19.93 -9.09
CA ILE A 132 16.97 19.53 -10.24
C ILE A 132 16.27 20.77 -10.83
N PRO A 133 16.49 21.09 -12.12
CA PRO A 133 15.94 22.28 -12.76
C PRO A 133 14.42 22.41 -12.76
N SER A 134 13.66 21.31 -12.76
CA SER A 134 12.20 21.31 -12.68
C SER A 134 11.70 20.25 -11.70
N VAL A 135 10.93 20.64 -10.70
CA VAL A 135 10.32 19.70 -9.74
C VAL A 135 8.81 19.86 -9.79
N LYS A 136 8.08 18.78 -10.09
CA LYS A 136 6.62 18.77 -10.18
C LYS A 136 6.06 17.79 -9.17
N ALA A 137 5.25 18.26 -8.24
CA ALA A 137 4.73 17.43 -7.15
C ALA A 137 3.20 17.34 -7.19
N PHE A 138 2.67 16.13 -7.07
CA PHE A 138 1.25 15.82 -7.15
C PHE A 138 0.77 15.22 -5.83
N ASP A 139 -0.28 15.77 -5.25
CA ASP A 139 -0.91 15.25 -4.02
C ASP A 139 -2.39 15.66 -4.00
N HIS A 140 -3.20 14.93 -3.23
CA HIS A 140 -4.63 15.19 -3.08
C HIS A 140 -5.06 15.31 -1.60
N ARG A 141 -4.12 15.15 -0.67
CA ARG A 141 -4.44 15.10 0.76
C ARG A 141 -4.65 16.49 1.32
N GLN A 142 -5.75 16.66 2.07
CA GLN A 142 -6.02 17.88 2.86
C GLN A 142 -4.86 18.24 3.80
N SER A 143 -4.18 17.23 4.36
CA SER A 143 -3.01 17.44 5.23
C SER A 143 -1.81 18.03 4.49
N THR A 144 -1.65 17.73 3.20
CA THR A 144 -0.64 18.35 2.36
C THR A 144 -0.98 19.80 2.08
N LEU A 145 -2.23 20.09 1.69
CA LEU A 145 -2.70 21.47 1.48
C LEU A 145 -2.48 22.35 2.72
N ALA A 146 -2.83 21.83 3.91
CA ALA A 146 -2.62 22.53 5.18
C ALA A 146 -1.15 22.73 5.57
N ARG A 147 -0.22 21.98 4.97
CA ARG A 147 1.21 22.04 5.23
C ARG A 147 1.94 23.05 4.35
N ILE A 148 1.47 23.30 3.12
CA ILE A 148 2.14 24.16 2.13
C ILE A 148 2.50 25.55 2.69
N PRO A 149 1.58 26.29 3.37
CA PRO A 149 1.93 27.62 3.91
C PRO A 149 3.08 27.58 4.94
N LYS A 150 3.29 26.44 5.60
CA LYS A 150 4.33 26.24 6.61
C LYS A 150 5.70 25.91 6.00
N LEU A 151 5.78 25.63 4.70
CA LEU A 151 7.03 25.32 4.02
C LEU A 151 7.85 26.58 3.67
N GLY A 152 7.22 27.75 3.75
CA GLY A 152 7.80 29.02 3.33
C GLY A 152 7.59 29.26 1.84
N GLN A 153 8.36 30.18 1.27
CA GLN A 153 8.26 30.54 -0.14
C GLN A 153 8.60 29.34 -1.04
N CYS A 154 7.70 29.03 -1.96
CA CYS A 154 7.91 28.00 -2.97
C CYS A 154 8.97 28.47 -3.97
N PRO A 155 10.04 27.71 -4.24
CA PRO A 155 10.99 28.03 -5.30
C PRO A 155 10.30 28.11 -6.67
N ASN A 156 10.79 28.98 -7.56
CA ASN A 156 10.17 29.24 -8.87
C ASN A 156 10.18 28.01 -9.80
N ASN A 157 11.08 27.06 -9.56
CA ASN A 157 11.19 25.82 -10.32
C ASN A 157 10.48 24.63 -9.67
N VAL A 158 9.61 24.89 -8.68
CA VAL A 158 8.73 23.88 -8.07
C VAL A 158 7.29 24.18 -8.45
N GLU A 159 6.65 23.23 -9.13
CA GLU A 159 5.23 23.24 -9.46
C GLU A 159 4.48 22.29 -8.52
N LEU A 160 3.51 22.82 -7.77
CA LEU A 160 2.68 22.04 -6.84
C LEU A 160 1.28 21.84 -7.43
N HIS A 161 0.99 20.60 -7.86
CA HIS A 161 -0.32 20.17 -8.34
C HIS A 161 -1.10 19.51 -7.20
N ILE A 162 -1.72 20.34 -6.37
CA ILE A 162 -2.42 19.91 -5.15
C ILE A 162 -3.90 20.12 -5.32
N ASP A 163 -4.63 19.04 -5.58
CA ASP A 163 -6.07 19.07 -5.80
C ASP A 163 -6.76 18.09 -4.87
N ILE A 164 -7.55 18.61 -3.94
CA ILE A 164 -8.27 17.82 -2.93
C ILE A 164 -9.60 17.25 -3.45
N SER A 165 -9.98 17.61 -4.69
CA SER A 165 -11.23 17.19 -5.33
C SER A 165 -11.05 16.03 -6.29
N ILE A 166 -9.81 15.71 -6.70
CA ILE A 166 -9.48 14.57 -7.56
C ILE A 166 -8.30 13.79 -6.98
N GLY A 167 -8.20 12.51 -7.30
CA GLY A 167 -7.11 11.66 -6.86
C GLY A 167 -5.80 12.01 -7.57
N SER A 168 -4.66 11.83 -6.89
CA SER A 168 -3.34 12.15 -7.49
C SER A 168 -3.04 11.34 -8.73
N ALA A 169 -3.45 10.07 -8.79
CA ALA A 169 -3.28 9.27 -10.00
C ALA A 169 -4.04 9.88 -11.18
N ARG A 170 -5.31 10.25 -10.98
CA ARG A 170 -6.14 10.89 -12.00
C ARG A 170 -5.51 12.20 -12.49
N SER A 171 -5.12 13.07 -11.55
CA SER A 171 -4.45 14.33 -11.84
C SER A 171 -3.19 14.16 -12.71
N VAL A 172 -2.39 13.13 -12.42
CA VAL A 172 -1.16 12.83 -13.18
C VAL A 172 -1.46 12.26 -14.57
N PHE A 173 -2.48 11.40 -14.70
CA PHE A 173 -2.94 10.93 -16.02
C PHE A 173 -3.41 12.10 -16.89
N ASP A 174 -4.21 13.02 -16.33
CA ASP A 174 -4.69 14.20 -17.03
C ASP A 174 -3.54 15.15 -17.41
N TYR A 175 -2.57 15.33 -16.51
CA TYR A 175 -1.36 16.13 -16.76
C TYR A 175 -0.58 15.57 -17.98
N PHE A 176 -0.21 14.29 -17.95
CA PHE A 176 0.60 13.71 -19.03
C PHE A 176 -0.16 13.54 -20.35
N SER A 177 -1.49 13.38 -20.30
CA SER A 177 -2.32 13.39 -21.51
C SER A 177 -2.31 14.77 -22.19
N LYS A 178 -2.37 15.85 -21.40
CA LYS A 178 -2.24 17.23 -21.91
C LYS A 178 -0.85 17.50 -22.46
N GLU A 179 0.20 17.10 -21.75
CA GLU A 179 1.59 17.24 -22.23
C GLU A 179 1.79 16.51 -23.56
N LEU A 180 1.29 15.27 -23.68
CA LEU A 180 1.38 14.49 -24.91
C LEU A 180 0.66 15.19 -26.07
N ALA A 181 -0.54 15.74 -25.82
CA ALA A 181 -1.27 16.51 -26.82
C ALA A 181 -0.53 17.79 -27.25
N GLY A 182 0.16 18.46 -26.33
CA GLY A 182 0.98 19.64 -26.62
C GLY A 182 2.27 19.34 -27.38
N THR A 183 2.83 18.13 -27.27
CA THR A 183 4.03 17.72 -28.03
C THR A 183 3.78 17.46 -29.53
N LYS A 184 2.55 17.61 -30.00
CA LYS A 184 2.16 17.43 -31.41
C LYS A 184 2.71 18.57 -32.28
N SER A 185 3.96 18.49 -32.71
CA SER A 185 4.45 19.23 -33.89
C SER A 185 4.49 18.36 -35.15
N ASP A 186 4.84 17.05 -35.11
CA ASP A 186 5.08 16.31 -36.38
C ASP A 186 4.70 14.81 -36.43
N SER A 187 3.92 14.28 -35.47
CA SER A 187 3.53 12.85 -35.55
C SER A 187 2.08 12.61 -35.15
N ARG A 188 1.25 12.26 -36.14
CA ARG A 188 -0.16 11.84 -35.98
C ARG A 188 -0.34 10.50 -35.21
N MET A 189 0.71 9.89 -34.65
CA MET A 189 0.61 8.52 -34.12
C MET A 189 0.12 8.38 -32.68
N TRP A 190 0.24 9.39 -31.82
CA TRP A 190 -0.05 9.23 -30.38
C TRP A 190 -1.30 10.00 -29.95
N GLU A 191 -2.46 9.36 -30.00
CA GLU A 191 -3.71 9.99 -29.55
C GLU A 191 -3.89 9.91 -28.03
N ASN A 192 -3.56 8.76 -27.42
CA ASN A 192 -3.85 8.50 -26.01
C ASN A 192 -2.61 7.99 -25.25
N LEU A 193 -2.53 8.32 -23.96
CA LEU A 193 -1.48 7.83 -23.05
C LEU A 193 -1.58 6.32 -22.78
N LEU A 194 -2.79 5.77 -22.82
CA LEU A 194 -3.04 4.34 -22.73
C LEU A 194 -3.34 3.77 -24.13
N GLU A 195 -3.01 2.51 -24.32
CA GLU A 195 -3.50 1.74 -25.46
C GLU A 195 -4.98 1.44 -25.28
N GLN A 196 -5.74 1.37 -26.38
CA GLN A 196 -7.20 1.27 -26.35
C GLN A 196 -7.69 0.09 -25.51
N GLU A 197 -6.98 -1.04 -25.55
CA GLU A 197 -7.31 -2.25 -24.78
C GLU A 197 -7.14 -2.11 -23.26
N HIS A 198 -6.48 -1.05 -22.78
CA HIS A 198 -6.26 -0.81 -21.35
C HIS A 198 -7.11 0.34 -20.78
N VAL A 199 -7.72 1.16 -21.63
CA VAL A 199 -8.41 2.40 -21.22
C VAL A 199 -9.50 2.13 -20.19
N GLU A 200 -10.45 1.25 -20.52
CA GLU A 200 -11.60 0.96 -19.65
C GLU A 200 -11.15 0.34 -18.32
N ARG A 201 -10.30 -0.68 -18.38
CA ARG A 201 -9.80 -1.40 -17.21
C ARG A 201 -9.05 -0.49 -16.24
N VAL A 202 -8.12 0.33 -16.75
CA VAL A 202 -7.37 1.28 -15.93
C VAL A 202 -8.30 2.37 -15.38
N SER A 203 -9.27 2.85 -16.16
CA SER A 203 -10.24 3.85 -15.68
C SER A 203 -11.04 3.32 -14.48
N ASN A 204 -11.59 2.10 -14.59
CA ASN A 204 -12.37 1.47 -13.53
C ASN A 204 -11.56 1.30 -12.23
N VAL A 205 -10.28 0.92 -12.35
CA VAL A 205 -9.38 0.82 -11.19
C VAL A 205 -9.09 2.19 -10.59
N LEU A 206 -8.81 3.20 -11.41
CA LEU A 206 -8.54 4.57 -10.94
C LEU A 206 -9.75 5.17 -10.21
N GLU A 207 -10.96 4.95 -10.69
CA GLU A 207 -12.20 5.39 -10.03
C GLU A 207 -12.35 4.76 -8.64
N CYS A 208 -12.12 3.45 -8.52
CA CYS A 208 -12.20 2.76 -7.23
C CYS A 208 -11.08 3.19 -6.25
N ILE A 209 -9.88 3.49 -6.76
CA ILE A 209 -8.78 4.04 -5.95
C ILE A 209 -9.15 5.44 -5.46
N GLU A 210 -9.59 6.32 -6.35
CA GLU A 210 -9.95 7.70 -6.04
C GLU A 210 -11.10 7.78 -5.02
N ASP A 211 -12.16 6.98 -5.19
CA ASP A 211 -13.31 6.94 -4.28
C ASP A 211 -12.89 6.60 -2.84
N ALA A 212 -11.90 5.71 -2.68
CA ALA A 212 -11.33 5.34 -1.38
C ALA A 212 -10.39 6.42 -0.82
N ASP A 213 -9.47 6.92 -1.65
CA ASP A 213 -8.45 7.91 -1.25
C ASP A 213 -9.09 9.24 -0.81
N LEU A 214 -10.14 9.67 -1.52
CA LEU A 214 -10.95 10.84 -1.18
C LEU A 214 -12.00 10.56 -0.10
N ARG A 215 -12.08 9.32 0.40
CA ARG A 215 -13.01 8.86 1.46
C ARG A 215 -14.49 9.08 1.13
N ARG A 216 -14.84 8.99 -0.15
CA ARG A 216 -16.21 9.16 -0.64
C ARG A 216 -17.03 7.89 -0.40
N TYR A 217 -16.47 6.72 -0.73
CA TYR A 217 -17.14 5.42 -0.63
C TYR A 217 -18.52 5.38 -1.31
N GLN A 218 -18.63 6.04 -2.46
CA GLN A 218 -19.88 6.15 -3.23
C GLN A 218 -20.05 4.98 -4.22
N LEU A 219 -18.96 4.34 -4.64
CA LEU A 219 -19.04 3.20 -5.55
C LEU A 219 -19.35 1.91 -4.77
N PRO A 220 -20.22 1.03 -5.30
CA PRO A 220 -20.77 -0.10 -4.56
C PRO A 220 -19.73 -1.12 -4.10
N ASN A 221 -18.59 -1.22 -4.79
CA ASN A 221 -17.58 -2.25 -4.54
C ASN A 221 -16.26 -1.68 -3.98
N THR A 222 -16.18 -0.40 -3.64
CA THR A 222 -14.90 0.22 -3.23
C THR A 222 -14.27 -0.48 -2.03
N LYS A 223 -15.07 -0.90 -1.04
CA LYS A 223 -14.53 -1.50 0.20
C LYS A 223 -14.00 -2.92 -0.05
N GLU A 224 -14.74 -3.70 -0.83
CA GLU A 224 -14.38 -5.04 -1.27
C GLU A 224 -13.12 -4.98 -2.14
N PHE A 225 -13.08 -4.02 -3.07
CA PHE A 225 -11.94 -3.79 -3.94
C PHE A 225 -10.69 -3.39 -3.15
N GLN A 226 -10.79 -2.47 -2.19
CA GLN A 226 -9.66 -2.10 -1.31
C GLN A 226 -9.15 -3.28 -0.48
N THR A 227 -10.02 -4.21 -0.11
CA THR A 227 -9.64 -5.44 0.57
C THR A 227 -8.92 -6.39 -0.38
N ALA A 228 -9.46 -6.61 -1.58
CA ALA A 228 -8.86 -7.43 -2.62
C ALA A 228 -7.48 -6.90 -3.10
N LEU A 229 -7.31 -5.58 -3.16
CA LEU A 229 -6.05 -4.92 -3.50
C LEU A 229 -4.97 -5.08 -2.42
N ARG A 230 -5.31 -5.46 -1.19
CA ARG A 230 -4.35 -5.54 -0.09
C ARG A 230 -3.17 -6.46 -0.42
N ASP A 231 -3.43 -7.58 -1.06
CA ASP A 231 -2.42 -8.58 -1.42
C ASP A 231 -1.56 -8.12 -2.61
N GLU A 232 -2.09 -7.21 -3.44
CA GLU A 232 -1.39 -6.62 -4.58
C GLU A 232 -0.37 -5.55 -4.13
N ARG A 233 -0.51 -4.96 -2.93
CA ARG A 233 0.40 -3.90 -2.43
C ARG A 233 1.86 -4.32 -2.39
N ALA A 234 2.15 -5.59 -2.08
CA ALA A 234 3.52 -6.09 -2.00
C ALA A 234 4.23 -6.09 -3.37
N LYS A 235 3.46 -6.10 -4.47
CA LYS A 235 3.99 -6.10 -5.83
C LYS A 235 4.34 -4.69 -6.32
N LEU A 236 3.94 -3.64 -5.61
CA LEU A 236 4.13 -2.25 -6.03
C LEU A 236 5.56 -1.74 -5.93
N ASN A 237 6.55 -2.56 -5.57
CA ASN A 237 7.95 -2.14 -5.49
C ASN A 237 8.65 -2.39 -6.83
N CYS A 238 8.85 -1.34 -7.64
CA CYS A 238 9.49 -1.49 -8.97
C CYS A 238 10.96 -1.92 -8.92
N VAL A 239 11.64 -1.80 -7.77
CA VAL A 239 13.03 -2.25 -7.61
C VAL A 239 13.10 -3.77 -7.50
N THR A 240 12.16 -4.39 -6.78
CA THR A 240 12.12 -5.86 -6.60
C THR A 240 11.17 -6.56 -7.57
N ASN A 241 10.29 -5.81 -8.24
CA ASN A 241 9.33 -6.31 -9.20
C ASN A 241 9.46 -5.54 -10.52
N PRO A 242 10.26 -6.04 -11.49
CA PRO A 242 10.44 -5.37 -12.78
C PRO A 242 9.17 -5.36 -13.65
N HIS A 243 8.16 -6.19 -13.32
CA HIS A 243 6.91 -6.32 -14.07
C HIS A 243 5.75 -5.52 -13.47
N VAL A 244 6.03 -4.61 -12.54
CA VAL A 244 4.98 -3.89 -11.80
C VAL A 244 4.05 -3.11 -12.73
N PHE A 245 4.57 -2.50 -13.80
CA PHE A 245 3.75 -1.65 -14.68
C PHE A 245 2.85 -2.48 -15.58
N GLU A 246 3.35 -3.60 -16.08
CA GLU A 246 2.58 -4.58 -16.85
C GLU A 246 1.48 -5.21 -15.96
N GLN A 247 1.78 -5.49 -14.70
CA GLN A 247 0.79 -5.98 -13.73
C GLN A 247 -0.29 -4.93 -13.41
N LEU A 248 0.07 -3.65 -13.24
CA LEU A 248 -0.90 -2.57 -13.03
C LEU A 248 -1.85 -2.41 -14.22
N LEU A 249 -1.34 -2.60 -15.44
CA LEU A 249 -2.18 -2.58 -16.64
C LEU A 249 -3.14 -3.77 -16.68
N GLN A 250 -2.82 -4.89 -16.04
CA GLN A 250 -3.63 -6.12 -15.99
C GLN A 250 -4.64 -6.17 -14.83
N LEU A 251 -4.53 -5.30 -13.82
CA LEU A 251 -5.48 -5.30 -12.72
C LEU A 251 -6.88 -4.97 -13.22
N ASP A 252 -7.84 -5.85 -12.93
CA ASP A 252 -9.25 -5.68 -13.25
C ASP A 252 -10.10 -5.74 -11.97
N VAL A 253 -11.07 -4.84 -11.87
CA VAL A 253 -11.95 -4.74 -10.69
C VAL A 253 -12.80 -6.01 -10.54
N GLY A 254 -13.38 -6.51 -11.62
CA GLY A 254 -14.21 -7.71 -11.63
C GLY A 254 -13.42 -8.97 -11.27
N ASP A 255 -12.24 -9.15 -11.85
CA ASP A 255 -11.36 -10.29 -11.57
C ASP A 255 -10.90 -10.31 -10.12
N LEU A 256 -10.49 -9.15 -9.58
CA LEU A 256 -10.08 -9.03 -8.19
C LEU A 256 -11.20 -9.37 -7.22
N LEU A 257 -12.41 -8.84 -7.47
CA LEU A 257 -13.59 -9.15 -6.65
C LEU A 257 -13.99 -10.62 -6.75
N THR A 258 -13.91 -11.22 -7.93
CA THR A 258 -14.21 -12.65 -8.14
C THR A 258 -13.22 -13.54 -7.41
N ARG A 259 -11.93 -13.23 -7.50
CA ARG A 259 -10.86 -13.93 -6.79
C ARG A 259 -11.02 -13.82 -5.27
N GLU A 260 -11.34 -12.63 -4.77
CA GLU A 260 -11.60 -12.39 -3.35
C GLU A 260 -12.81 -13.19 -2.86
N LYS A 261 -13.93 -13.18 -3.60
CA LYS A 261 -15.13 -13.98 -3.27
C LYS A 261 -14.82 -15.48 -3.23
N SER A 262 -14.06 -15.99 -4.19
CA SER A 262 -13.64 -17.40 -4.21
C SER A 262 -12.74 -17.74 -3.03
N ARG A 263 -11.79 -16.85 -2.69
CA ARG A 263 -10.92 -16.99 -1.51
C ARG A 263 -11.72 -17.05 -0.22
N VAL A 264 -12.64 -16.10 0.00
CA VAL A 264 -13.51 -16.07 1.18
C VAL A 264 -14.37 -17.33 1.27
N ARG A 265 -14.93 -17.80 0.15
CA ARG A 265 -15.70 -19.05 0.10
C ARG A 265 -14.87 -20.26 0.51
N GLY A 266 -13.64 -20.37 -0.01
CA GLY A 266 -12.71 -21.44 0.35
C GLY A 266 -12.32 -21.41 1.83
N LEU A 267 -12.13 -20.21 2.41
CA LEU A 267 -11.86 -20.05 3.85
C LEU A 267 -13.06 -20.47 4.70
N LEU A 268 -14.27 -20.08 4.33
CA LEU A 268 -15.50 -20.50 5.03
C LEU A 268 -15.70 -22.02 4.97
N GLN A 269 -15.49 -22.64 3.80
CA GLN A 269 -15.58 -24.09 3.66
C GLN A 269 -14.53 -24.81 4.51
N SER A 270 -13.29 -24.31 4.52
CA SER A 270 -12.20 -24.85 5.34
C SER A 270 -12.49 -24.69 6.84
N ALA A 271 -13.03 -23.53 7.25
CA ALA A 271 -13.45 -23.28 8.62
C ALA A 271 -14.58 -24.22 9.04
N GLY A 272 -15.61 -24.39 8.20
CA GLY A 272 -16.72 -25.30 8.45
C GLY A 272 -16.27 -26.75 8.60
N ALA A 273 -15.35 -27.21 7.75
CA ALA A 273 -14.77 -28.56 7.82
C ALA A 273 -13.88 -28.77 9.07
N PHE A 274 -13.22 -27.71 9.55
CA PHE A 274 -12.41 -27.75 10.77
C PHE A 274 -13.25 -27.86 12.04
N ILE A 275 -14.46 -27.28 12.05
CA ILE A 275 -15.37 -27.31 13.22
C ILE A 275 -16.05 -28.68 13.31
N GLN A 276 -15.30 -29.68 13.77
CA GLN A 276 -15.80 -31.04 14.00
C GLN A 276 -16.48 -31.20 15.37
N LYS A 277 -15.85 -30.70 16.43
CA LYS A 277 -16.34 -30.82 17.82
C LYS A 277 -16.19 -29.49 18.56
N PRO A 278 -17.05 -28.50 18.30
CA PRO A 278 -17.11 -27.32 19.14
C PRO A 278 -17.60 -27.72 20.55
N PHE A 279 -17.12 -27.03 21.57
CA PHE A 279 -17.51 -27.23 22.97
C PHE A 279 -18.09 -25.95 23.54
N ARG A 280 -18.87 -26.04 24.63
CA ARG A 280 -19.45 -24.87 25.28
C ARG A 280 -18.43 -24.18 26.17
N ILE A 281 -18.47 -22.86 26.26
CA ILE A 281 -17.70 -22.11 27.27
C ILE A 281 -18.59 -21.11 28.00
N GLN A 282 -18.32 -20.93 29.29
CA GLN A 282 -18.90 -19.89 30.12
C GLN A 282 -18.04 -18.63 30.06
N LEU A 283 -18.46 -17.66 29.24
CA LEU A 283 -17.73 -16.41 29.07
C LEU A 283 -17.70 -15.65 30.40
N GLY A 284 -16.50 -15.39 30.88
CA GLY A 284 -16.24 -14.79 32.19
C GLY A 284 -16.93 -15.52 33.34
N ARG A 285 -16.76 -16.85 33.40
CA ARG A 285 -17.37 -17.71 34.44
C ARG A 285 -18.91 -17.61 34.46
N GLY A 286 -19.50 -17.32 33.30
CA GLY A 286 -20.95 -17.22 33.11
C GLY A 286 -21.49 -15.79 33.17
N SER A 287 -20.71 -14.81 33.65
CA SER A 287 -21.15 -13.41 33.72
C SER A 287 -21.54 -12.81 32.36
N TYR A 288 -21.01 -13.36 31.28
CA TYR A 288 -21.32 -12.94 29.91
C TYR A 288 -22.08 -14.01 29.11
N GLY A 289 -22.68 -14.99 29.79
CA GLY A 289 -23.41 -16.11 29.18
C GLY A 289 -22.50 -17.18 28.56
N GLU A 290 -23.13 -18.09 27.83
CA GLU A 290 -22.46 -19.23 27.20
C GLU A 290 -22.40 -19.08 25.68
N CYS A 291 -21.36 -19.64 25.08
CA CYS A 291 -21.24 -19.75 23.63
C CYS A 291 -20.43 -20.98 23.20
N LEU A 292 -20.42 -21.28 21.89
CA LEU A 292 -19.57 -22.32 21.34
C LEU A 292 -18.15 -21.81 21.11
N ALA A 293 -17.20 -22.68 21.42
CA ALA A 293 -15.78 -22.46 21.24
C ALA A 293 -15.09 -23.63 20.53
N ILE A 294 -13.93 -23.34 19.94
CA ILE A 294 -12.99 -24.35 19.50
C ILE A 294 -11.55 -23.94 19.80
N ARG A 295 -10.72 -24.92 20.11
CA ARG A 295 -9.27 -24.74 20.18
C ARG A 295 -8.66 -24.97 18.79
N ALA A 296 -8.07 -23.93 18.21
CA ALA A 296 -7.57 -23.89 16.83
C ALA A 296 -6.06 -23.61 16.77
N ASP A 297 -5.26 -24.36 17.55
CA ASP A 297 -3.81 -24.26 17.51
C ASP A 297 -3.28 -24.53 16.09
N GLY A 298 -2.38 -23.68 15.60
CA GLY A 298 -1.83 -23.77 14.24
C GLY A 298 -2.75 -23.28 13.11
N GLN A 299 -4.04 -23.04 13.37
CA GLN A 299 -5.03 -22.57 12.38
C GLN A 299 -5.44 -21.10 12.58
N THR A 300 -4.52 -20.28 13.10
CA THR A 300 -4.79 -18.87 13.46
C THR A 300 -5.29 -18.02 12.30
N GLN A 301 -4.92 -18.35 11.07
CA GLN A 301 -5.34 -17.69 9.83
C GLN A 301 -6.82 -17.88 9.51
N LEU A 302 -7.46 -18.95 10.02
CA LEU A 302 -8.90 -19.21 9.89
C LEU A 302 -9.70 -18.72 11.11
N SER A 303 -9.04 -18.12 12.12
CA SER A 303 -9.69 -17.78 13.39
C SER A 303 -10.85 -16.79 13.24
N HIS A 304 -10.83 -15.95 12.20
CA HIS A 304 -11.93 -15.02 11.94
C HIS A 304 -13.17 -15.78 11.43
N GLU A 305 -12.99 -16.59 10.39
CA GLU A 305 -14.05 -17.33 9.72
C GLU A 305 -14.63 -18.42 10.63
N ILE A 306 -13.77 -19.15 11.36
CA ILE A 306 -14.21 -20.14 12.35
C ILE A 306 -15.07 -19.48 13.43
N ALA A 307 -14.67 -18.31 13.95
CA ALA A 307 -15.43 -17.63 14.99
C ALA A 307 -16.76 -17.06 14.46
N LEU A 308 -16.85 -16.64 13.19
CA LEU A 308 -18.13 -16.23 12.58
C LEU A 308 -19.09 -17.42 12.45
N GLU A 309 -18.60 -18.56 11.97
CA GLU A 309 -19.39 -19.80 11.87
C GLU A 309 -19.85 -20.28 13.26
N LEU A 310 -18.97 -20.27 14.26
CA LEU A 310 -19.32 -20.61 15.64
C LEU A 310 -20.34 -19.64 16.24
N SER A 311 -20.33 -18.37 15.87
CA SER A 311 -21.35 -17.40 16.30
C SER A 311 -22.73 -17.80 15.82
N GLN A 312 -22.85 -18.20 14.56
CA GLN A 312 -24.12 -18.65 13.97
C GLN A 312 -24.58 -19.97 14.60
N ARG A 313 -23.66 -20.94 14.78
CA ARG A 313 -23.97 -22.21 15.47
C ARG A 313 -24.35 -22.01 16.93
N SER A 314 -23.75 -21.05 17.63
CA SER A 314 -24.12 -20.73 19.01
C SER A 314 -25.53 -20.19 19.09
N ALA A 315 -25.89 -19.25 18.20
CA ALA A 315 -27.25 -18.72 18.11
C ALA A 315 -28.27 -19.84 17.83
N ALA A 316 -27.98 -20.73 16.87
CA ALA A 316 -28.82 -21.87 16.53
C ALA A 316 -28.97 -22.88 17.69
N ALA A 317 -27.97 -22.98 18.57
CA ALA A 317 -27.99 -23.81 19.77
C ALA A 317 -28.64 -23.13 20.99
N GLY A 318 -29.24 -21.95 20.83
CA GLY A 318 -29.87 -21.18 21.92
C GLY A 318 -28.86 -20.54 22.89
N LEU A 319 -27.59 -20.46 22.50
CA LEU A 319 -26.53 -19.80 23.26
C LEU A 319 -26.38 -18.34 22.81
N ARG A 320 -25.51 -17.55 23.47
CA ARG A 320 -25.21 -16.21 22.97
C ARG A 320 -24.65 -16.31 21.54
N PRO A 321 -25.03 -15.42 20.62
CA PRO A 321 -24.58 -15.42 19.24
C PRO A 321 -23.14 -14.89 19.18
N ILE A 322 -22.21 -15.62 19.78
CA ILE A 322 -20.78 -15.34 19.87
C ILE A 322 -20.06 -16.63 19.49
N GLY A 323 -19.05 -16.55 18.64
CA GLY A 323 -18.14 -17.67 18.41
C GLY A 323 -16.79 -17.36 19.03
N ALA A 324 -16.25 -18.32 19.78
CA ALA A 324 -14.94 -18.19 20.41
C ALA A 324 -13.90 -19.11 19.75
N VAL A 325 -12.80 -18.54 19.29
CA VAL A 325 -11.64 -19.31 18.81
C VAL A 325 -10.49 -19.09 19.76
N VAL A 326 -9.93 -20.19 20.26
CA VAL A 326 -8.86 -20.18 21.25
C VAL A 326 -7.61 -20.82 20.65
N PHE A 327 -6.45 -20.16 20.76
CA PHE A 327 -5.19 -20.73 20.30
C PHE A 327 -4.01 -20.20 21.12
N MET A 328 -2.93 -20.97 21.16
CA MET A 328 -1.68 -20.58 21.79
C MET A 328 -0.96 -19.53 20.95
N GLN A 329 -0.66 -18.38 21.55
CA GLN A 329 0.18 -17.34 20.96
C GLN A 329 1.24 -16.91 21.97
N ARG A 330 2.52 -17.17 21.68
CA ARG A 330 3.65 -16.78 22.54
C ARG A 330 3.52 -17.25 24.00
N GLY A 331 3.06 -18.48 24.22
CA GLY A 331 2.93 -19.09 25.54
C GLY A 331 1.66 -18.74 26.33
N VAL A 332 0.77 -17.90 25.78
CA VAL A 332 -0.54 -17.59 26.38
C VAL A 332 -1.68 -18.02 25.47
N LEU A 333 -2.87 -18.29 26.04
CA LEU A 333 -4.06 -18.55 25.25
C LEU A 333 -4.63 -17.21 24.77
N LYS A 334 -4.74 -17.04 23.46
CA LYS A 334 -5.50 -15.94 22.88
C LYS A 334 -6.90 -16.41 22.57
N VAL A 335 -7.88 -15.66 23.05
CA VAL A 335 -9.30 -15.86 22.78
C VAL A 335 -9.75 -14.78 21.81
N CYS A 336 -10.24 -15.20 20.64
CA CYS A 336 -10.83 -14.34 19.63
C CYS A 336 -12.35 -14.53 19.65
N LEU A 337 -13.09 -13.45 19.85
CA LEU A 337 -14.56 -13.47 19.81
C LEU A 337 -15.07 -12.80 18.54
N ARG A 338 -16.01 -13.43 17.85
CA ARG A 338 -16.76 -12.80 16.75
C ARG A 338 -18.25 -12.93 16.99
N THR A 339 -19.00 -11.97 16.47
CA THR A 339 -20.46 -12.06 16.39
C THR A 339 -20.94 -11.49 15.07
N THR A 340 -21.98 -12.10 14.50
CA THR A 340 -22.76 -11.57 13.37
C THR A 340 -24.00 -10.80 13.83
N ASP A 341 -24.29 -10.81 15.13
CA ASP A 341 -25.45 -10.15 15.73
C ASP A 341 -25.10 -8.68 16.06
N SER A 342 -25.89 -7.75 15.52
CA SER A 342 -25.67 -6.30 15.69
C SER A 342 -25.96 -5.81 17.11
N THR A 343 -26.69 -6.59 17.91
CA THR A 343 -27.04 -6.27 19.30
C THR A 343 -25.96 -6.69 20.28
N VAL A 344 -25.03 -7.56 19.88
CA VAL A 344 -23.98 -8.10 20.75
C VAL A 344 -22.68 -7.31 20.65
N ASN A 345 -22.09 -7.02 21.81
CA ASN A 345 -20.82 -6.30 21.92
C ASN A 345 -19.73 -7.18 22.53
N THR A 346 -19.00 -7.93 21.70
CA THR A 346 -17.87 -8.77 22.15
C THR A 346 -16.71 -7.97 22.76
N SER A 347 -16.62 -6.65 22.51
CA SER A 347 -15.52 -5.83 23.03
C SER A 347 -15.60 -5.60 24.53
N GLU A 348 -16.78 -5.67 25.14
CA GLU A 348 -16.94 -5.52 26.60
C GLU A 348 -16.26 -6.66 27.35
N ILE A 349 -16.43 -7.89 26.84
CA ILE A 349 -15.82 -9.11 27.38
C ILE A 349 -14.29 -8.99 27.24
N ALA A 350 -13.81 -8.64 26.04
CA ALA A 350 -12.37 -8.51 25.83
C ALA A 350 -11.72 -7.47 26.76
N LYS A 351 -12.35 -6.31 26.95
CA LYS A 351 -11.84 -5.26 27.84
C LYS A 351 -11.75 -5.71 29.30
N ALA A 352 -12.73 -6.48 29.79
CA ALA A 352 -12.71 -7.03 31.14
C ALA A 352 -11.49 -7.94 31.41
N TYR A 353 -10.92 -8.53 30.36
CA TYR A 353 -9.74 -9.39 30.41
C TYR A 353 -8.48 -8.73 29.82
N GLY A 354 -8.40 -7.39 29.81
CA GLY A 354 -7.24 -6.62 29.35
C GLY A 354 -7.02 -6.63 27.83
N GLY A 355 -7.99 -7.09 27.06
CA GLY A 355 -7.99 -7.08 25.61
C GLY A 355 -8.79 -5.91 25.00
N GLY A 356 -9.16 -6.05 23.73
CA GLY A 356 -9.89 -5.00 23.01
C GLY A 356 -10.39 -5.43 21.63
N GLY A 357 -10.92 -4.47 20.89
CA GLY A 357 -11.44 -4.67 19.54
C GLY A 357 -12.71 -3.87 19.26
N LYS A 358 -13.43 -4.28 18.21
CA LYS A 358 -14.73 -3.72 17.80
C LYS A 358 -15.88 -4.52 18.41
N ARG A 359 -17.10 -3.98 18.37
CA ARG A 359 -18.31 -4.66 18.87
C ARG A 359 -18.48 -6.09 18.30
N SER A 360 -18.26 -6.26 17.00
CA SER A 360 -18.40 -7.55 16.31
C SER A 360 -17.14 -8.43 16.32
N SER A 361 -16.00 -7.90 16.76
CA SER A 361 -14.71 -8.59 16.66
C SER A 361 -13.73 -8.09 17.71
N SER A 362 -13.49 -8.92 18.72
CA SER A 362 -12.58 -8.62 19.81
C SER A 362 -11.62 -9.78 20.10
N SER A 363 -10.59 -9.50 20.92
CA SER A 363 -9.71 -10.54 21.44
C SER A 363 -9.05 -10.14 22.75
N PHE A 364 -8.71 -11.11 23.57
CA PHE A 364 -8.00 -10.99 24.84
C PHE A 364 -7.14 -12.23 25.08
N THR A 365 -6.38 -12.24 26.16
CA THR A 365 -5.56 -13.38 26.55
C THR A 365 -6.04 -13.96 27.87
N LEU A 366 -6.06 -15.29 27.97
CA LEU A 366 -6.34 -16.01 29.20
C LEU A 366 -5.14 -16.86 29.61
N ARG A 367 -5.03 -17.08 30.92
CA ARG A 367 -4.20 -18.15 31.48
C ARG A 367 -4.94 -19.49 31.35
N MET A 368 -4.18 -20.58 31.34
CA MET A 368 -4.74 -21.93 31.15
C MET A 368 -5.71 -22.33 32.28
N ASP A 369 -5.43 -21.94 33.52
CA ASP A 369 -6.29 -22.18 34.69
C ASP A 369 -7.63 -21.45 34.57
N GLU A 370 -7.63 -20.18 34.17
CA GLU A 370 -8.86 -19.43 33.92
C GLU A 370 -9.66 -20.03 32.75
N PHE A 371 -8.98 -20.45 31.69
CA PHE A 371 -9.63 -21.11 30.56
C PHE A 371 -10.28 -22.44 30.95
N ASN A 372 -9.64 -23.23 31.81
CA ASN A 372 -10.20 -24.49 32.31
C ASN A 372 -11.50 -24.26 33.10
N ILE A 373 -11.59 -23.17 33.87
CA ILE A 373 -12.83 -22.77 34.56
C ILE A 373 -13.94 -22.49 33.54
N TRP A 374 -13.63 -21.79 32.44
CA TRP A 374 -14.65 -21.49 31.43
C TRP A 374 -15.16 -22.73 30.70
N THR A 375 -14.36 -23.79 30.62
CA THR A 375 -14.73 -25.06 29.97
C THR A 375 -15.39 -26.07 30.89
N SER A 376 -15.56 -25.78 32.19
CA SER A 376 -16.05 -26.76 33.17
C SER A 376 -17.48 -27.25 32.90
N VAL A 377 -18.25 -26.54 32.08
CA VAL A 377 -19.59 -26.96 31.63
C VAL A 377 -19.60 -28.19 30.73
N ASN A 378 -18.43 -28.63 30.25
CA ASN A 378 -18.30 -29.85 29.44
C ASN A 378 -17.78 -31.04 30.27
N SER A 379 -17.53 -30.85 31.56
CA SER A 379 -17.01 -31.90 32.47
C SER A 379 -18.12 -32.78 33.02
#